data_AF-A0A1X0B2A6-F1
#
_entry.id   AF-A0A1X0B2A6-F1
#
_cell.length_a   1.000
_cell.length_b   1.000
_cell.length_c   1.000
_cell.angle_alpha   90.00
_cell.angle_beta   90.00
_cell.angle_gamma   90.00
#
_symmetry.space_group_name_H-M   'P 1'
#
loop_
_entity.id
_entity.type
_entity.pdbx_description
1 polymer ?
#
loop_
_entity_poly.entity_id
_entity_poly.type
_entity_poly.pdbx_seq_one_letter_code
_entity_poly.pdbx_strand_id
1 'polypeptide(L)'
;MGESPPYDRDYEDDDQDILSAIDFAYPDQQADDDSDLDVHIGAPAASDDAEPAFSALDVDDVESDEPDVPIFSVTNPPGTVTVTAYMDGRVQQIDLSPKAVNMTESDLIDEILVIAELATQDARSAQYSFMLQGMREQGHDDFATRDFLTRDLNLPTPEQSDAARAQIFATRYGGENG
;
A
#
# COMPACT_ATOMS: atom_id res chain seq x y z
N MET A 1 27.49 -27.11 59.41
CA MET A 1 28.70 -26.61 58.72
C MET A 1 28.39 -26.67 57.22
N GLY A 2 28.01 -25.62 56.49
CA GLY A 2 27.54 -24.25 56.77
C GLY A 2 26.26 -24.04 55.94
N GLU A 3 25.25 -23.30 56.42
CA GLU A 3 25.10 -21.84 56.35
C GLU A 3 24.86 -21.29 54.93
N SER A 4 23.61 -20.83 54.76
CA SER A 4 22.91 -20.17 53.65
C SER A 4 23.58 -18.84 53.20
N PRO A 5 23.17 -18.11 52.12
CA PRO A 5 21.77 -17.78 51.77
C PRO A 5 21.39 -17.83 50.26
N PRO A 6 20.07 -17.69 49.97
CA PRO A 6 19.51 -17.64 48.62
C PRO A 6 19.78 -16.27 47.98
N TYR A 7 19.94 -16.24 46.66
CA TYR A 7 19.87 -14.98 45.93
C TYR A 7 18.40 -14.65 45.68
N ASP A 8 17.82 -13.85 46.58
CA ASP A 8 16.83 -12.85 46.18
C ASP A 8 17.54 -11.85 45.25
N ARG A 9 17.02 -11.69 44.03
CA ARG A 9 17.22 -10.45 43.29
C ARG A 9 15.87 -9.77 43.22
N ASP A 10 15.69 -8.88 44.17
CA ASP A 10 14.92 -7.66 43.97
C ASP A 10 15.48 -6.99 42.69
N TYR A 11 14.71 -7.00 41.61
CA TYR A 11 14.90 -6.05 40.53
C TYR A 11 14.19 -4.78 40.97
N GLU A 12 14.87 -4.04 41.83
CA GLU A 12 14.53 -2.65 42.12
C GLU A 12 14.64 -1.84 40.82
N ASP A 13 13.59 -1.08 40.62
CA ASP A 13 13.37 0.01 39.68
C ASP A 13 14.51 1.04 39.79
N ASP A 14 15.48 1.02 38.89
CA ASP A 14 16.20 2.23 38.45
C ASP A 14 17.12 1.89 37.27
N ASP A 15 16.75 2.37 36.09
CA ASP A 15 17.66 2.79 35.02
C ASP A 15 16.81 3.59 34.00
N GLN A 16 16.15 4.64 34.50
CA GLN A 16 15.56 5.70 33.67
C GLN A 16 16.65 6.63 33.10
N ASP A 17 17.80 6.09 32.70
CA ASP A 17 18.98 6.85 32.27
C ASP A 17 19.46 6.46 30.85
N ILE A 18 18.54 6.02 29.98
CA ILE A 18 18.81 5.82 28.54
C ILE A 18 18.41 7.06 27.71
N LEU A 19 17.71 8.04 28.31
CA LEU A 19 17.29 9.27 27.64
C LEU A 19 18.24 10.46 27.85
N SER A 20 19.20 10.34 28.78
CA SER A 20 20.21 11.36 29.09
C SER A 20 21.41 11.36 28.11
N ALA A 21 21.49 10.38 27.20
CA ALA A 21 22.57 10.25 26.21
C ALA A 21 22.31 10.99 24.89
N ILE A 22 21.14 11.61 24.73
CA ILE A 22 20.81 12.45 23.57
C ILE A 22 20.95 13.91 24.01
N ASP A 23 22.19 14.35 24.20
CA ASP A 23 22.52 15.78 24.24
C ASP A 23 22.45 16.31 22.80
N PHE A 24 21.25 16.75 22.41
CA PHE A 24 21.06 17.52 21.19
C PHE A 24 21.62 18.92 21.45
N ALA A 25 22.94 19.06 21.36
CA ALA A 25 23.59 20.35 21.31
C ALA A 25 23.03 21.10 20.09
N TYR A 26 22.23 22.14 20.33
CA TYR A 26 21.93 23.14 19.32
C TYR A 26 23.26 23.84 18.99
N PRO A 27 23.81 23.72 17.77
CA PRO A 27 24.90 24.60 17.39
C PRO A 27 24.33 26.02 17.38
N ASP A 28 24.87 26.86 18.27
CA ASP A 28 24.73 28.29 18.21
C ASP A 28 24.98 28.74 16.77
N GLN A 29 24.00 29.46 16.24
CA GLN A 29 23.96 30.00 14.90
C GLN A 29 25.11 31.00 14.73
N GLN A 30 26.28 30.53 14.30
CA GLN A 30 27.33 31.40 13.82
C GLN A 30 27.39 31.30 12.30
N ALA A 31 26.97 32.41 11.70
CA ALA A 31 26.93 32.66 10.28
C ALA A 31 28.21 32.18 9.59
N ASP A 32 28.02 31.53 8.44
CA ASP A 32 28.73 31.75 7.18
C ASP A 32 28.63 30.44 6.38
N ASP A 33 27.62 30.31 5.52
CA ASP A 33 27.81 29.62 4.23
C ASP A 33 26.70 30.00 3.25
N ASP A 34 27.14 30.47 2.09
CA ASP A 34 26.39 30.73 0.87
C ASP A 34 25.55 29.51 0.47
N SER A 35 24.23 29.68 0.39
CA SER A 35 23.39 28.89 -0.50
C SER A 35 22.12 29.69 -0.81
N ASP A 36 22.11 30.27 -2.01
CA ASP A 36 20.94 30.82 -2.70
C ASP A 36 19.80 29.78 -2.73
N LEU A 37 18.98 29.76 -1.70
CA LEU A 37 17.63 29.22 -1.76
C LEU A 37 16.70 30.43 -1.77
N ASP A 38 16.38 30.86 -2.99
CA ASP A 38 15.34 31.84 -3.27
C ASP A 38 13.98 31.28 -2.85
N VAL A 39 13.71 31.36 -1.55
CA VAL A 39 12.44 30.99 -0.95
C VAL A 39 11.50 32.18 -1.19
N HIS A 40 10.82 32.17 -2.33
CA HIS A 40 9.70 33.09 -2.58
C HIS A 40 8.49 32.67 -1.74
N ILE A 41 8.58 32.81 -0.41
CA ILE A 41 7.41 32.84 0.47
C ILE A 41 6.82 34.24 0.37
N GLY A 42 5.98 34.43 -0.65
CA GLY A 42 5.15 35.62 -0.79
C GLY A 42 4.20 35.71 0.40
N ALA A 43 4.52 36.58 1.35
CA ALA A 43 3.62 36.95 2.44
C ALA A 43 2.34 37.60 1.87
N PRO A 44 1.14 37.34 2.44
CA PRO A 44 -0.09 37.90 1.94
C PRO A 44 -0.21 39.37 2.33
N ALA A 45 0.13 40.28 1.41
CA ALA A 45 -0.30 41.67 1.51
C ALA A 45 -1.74 41.76 1.00
N ALA A 46 -2.67 41.96 1.93
CA ALA A 46 -4.08 42.20 1.63
C ALA A 46 -4.24 43.42 0.71
N SER A 47 -4.84 43.23 -0.47
CA SER A 47 -5.59 44.25 -1.23
C SER A 47 -6.37 43.58 -2.38
N ASP A 48 -7.70 43.55 -2.20
CA ASP A 48 -8.78 43.62 -3.20
C ASP A 48 -8.79 42.75 -4.48
N ASP A 49 -9.81 41.88 -4.54
CA ASP A 49 -10.57 41.44 -5.71
C ASP A 49 -9.83 40.88 -6.95
N ALA A 50 -9.50 39.59 -6.92
CA ALA A 50 -9.55 38.70 -8.09
C ALA A 50 -9.46 37.23 -7.66
N GLU A 51 -10.42 36.43 -8.10
CA GLU A 51 -10.52 34.97 -7.91
C GLU A 51 -9.18 34.24 -8.13
N PRO A 52 -8.75 33.32 -7.25
CA PRO A 52 -7.65 32.44 -7.59
C PRO A 52 -8.18 31.40 -8.59
N ALA A 53 -7.85 31.61 -9.87
CA ALA A 53 -7.91 30.55 -10.84
C ALA A 53 -6.97 29.44 -10.35
N PHE A 54 -7.56 28.32 -9.89
CA PHE A 54 -6.86 27.06 -9.69
C PHE A 54 -6.32 26.64 -11.06
N SER A 55 -5.12 27.08 -11.38
CA SER A 55 -4.39 26.56 -12.52
C SER A 55 -4.14 25.10 -12.21
N ALA A 56 -4.87 24.23 -12.90
CA ALA A 56 -4.61 22.82 -12.94
C ALA A 56 -3.10 22.65 -13.15
N LEU A 57 -2.44 22.07 -12.15
CA LEU A 57 -1.13 21.51 -12.32
C LEU A 57 -1.35 20.37 -13.33
N ASP A 58 -1.13 20.70 -14.60
CA ASP A 58 -0.87 19.71 -15.63
C ASP A 58 0.39 19.02 -15.14
N VAL A 59 0.20 17.85 -14.53
CA VAL A 59 1.30 16.95 -14.21
C VAL A 59 1.75 16.48 -15.58
N ASP A 60 2.70 17.20 -16.18
CA ASP A 60 3.42 16.73 -17.35
C ASP A 60 3.86 15.31 -17.03
N ASP A 61 3.28 14.36 -17.77
CA ASP A 61 3.61 12.94 -17.79
C ASP A 61 5.09 12.86 -18.17
N VAL A 62 5.96 12.88 -17.16
CA VAL A 62 7.36 12.57 -17.32
C VAL A 62 7.39 11.12 -17.76
N GLU A 63 7.52 10.88 -19.07
CA GLU A 63 7.80 9.56 -19.65
C GLU A 63 9.04 9.03 -18.93
N SER A 64 8.79 8.29 -17.87
CA SER A 64 9.81 7.73 -17.01
C SER A 64 10.35 6.53 -17.78
N ASP A 65 11.65 6.52 -18.09
CA ASP A 65 12.37 5.41 -18.73
C ASP A 65 12.44 4.15 -17.82
N GLU A 66 11.58 4.09 -16.81
CA GLU A 66 11.40 2.95 -15.94
C GLU A 66 10.55 1.90 -16.66
N PRO A 67 10.90 0.61 -16.58
CA PRO A 67 10.11 -0.43 -17.21
C PRO A 67 8.69 -0.39 -16.65
N ASP A 68 7.68 -0.30 -17.53
CA ASP A 68 6.27 -0.33 -17.15
C ASP A 68 5.98 -1.61 -16.35
N VAL A 69 5.84 -1.46 -15.03
CA VAL A 69 5.56 -2.58 -14.14
C VAL A 69 4.07 -2.90 -14.28
N PRO A 70 3.68 -4.13 -14.65
CA PRO A 70 2.27 -4.46 -14.81
C PRO A 70 1.50 -4.29 -13.49
N ILE A 71 0.46 -3.46 -13.55
CA ILE A 71 -0.46 -3.17 -12.45
C ILE A 71 -1.85 -3.74 -12.71
N PHE A 72 -2.52 -4.13 -11.63
CA PHE A 72 -3.85 -4.73 -11.64
C PHE A 72 -4.76 -3.96 -10.72
N SER A 73 -5.91 -3.50 -11.21
CA SER A 73 -6.85 -2.69 -10.45
C SER A 73 -8.21 -3.36 -10.30
N VAL A 74 -8.76 -3.28 -9.09
CA VAL A 74 -10.11 -3.76 -8.78
C VAL A 74 -10.88 -2.62 -8.12
N THR A 75 -12.08 -2.36 -8.64
CA THR A 75 -13.03 -1.39 -8.09
C THR A 75 -14.23 -2.12 -7.54
N ASN A 76 -14.72 -1.70 -6.38
CA ASN A 76 -15.96 -2.23 -5.82
C ASN A 76 -17.18 -1.83 -6.67
N PRO A 77 -18.29 -2.61 -6.65
CA PRO A 77 -19.47 -2.27 -7.44
C PRO A 77 -20.06 -0.87 -7.20
N PRO A 78 -20.06 -0.32 -5.96
CA PRO A 78 -20.45 1.08 -5.71
C PRO A 78 -19.53 2.14 -6.34
N GLY A 79 -18.30 1.79 -6.71
CA GLY A 79 -17.28 2.73 -7.20
C GLY A 79 -16.79 3.71 -6.11
N THR A 80 -16.77 3.27 -4.86
CA THR A 80 -16.22 4.05 -3.73
C THR A 80 -14.76 3.77 -3.46
N VAL A 81 -14.29 2.56 -3.76
CA VAL A 81 -12.93 2.09 -3.48
C VAL A 81 -12.38 1.40 -4.71
N THR A 82 -11.20 1.84 -5.16
CA THR A 82 -10.38 1.16 -6.15
C THR A 82 -9.03 0.84 -5.53
N VAL A 83 -8.58 -0.40 -5.65
CA VAL A 83 -7.23 -0.80 -5.20
C VAL A 83 -6.44 -1.27 -6.41
N THR A 84 -5.22 -0.77 -6.52
CA THR A 84 -4.25 -1.14 -7.55
C THR A 84 -3.08 -1.87 -6.89
N ALA A 85 -2.69 -3.01 -7.46
CA ALA A 85 -1.62 -3.86 -6.96
C ALA A 85 -0.63 -4.24 -8.07
N TYR A 86 0.63 -4.43 -7.70
CA TYR A 86 1.66 -4.98 -8.57
C TYR A 86 1.47 -6.48 -8.76
N MET A 87 2.03 -7.03 -9.86
CA MET A 87 2.01 -8.47 -10.18
C MET A 87 2.50 -9.39 -9.05
N ASP A 88 3.35 -8.91 -8.14
CA ASP A 88 3.82 -9.67 -6.97
C ASP A 88 2.79 -9.74 -5.82
N GLY A 89 1.67 -9.02 -5.94
CA GLY A 89 0.57 -8.97 -4.99
C GLY A 89 0.63 -7.80 -4.00
N ARG A 90 1.72 -7.02 -3.97
CA ARG A 90 1.78 -5.80 -3.14
C ARG A 90 0.83 -4.73 -3.65
N VAL A 91 0.09 -4.11 -2.73
CA VAL A 91 -0.75 -2.94 -3.02
C VAL A 91 0.16 -1.75 -3.37
N GLN A 92 -0.12 -1.13 -4.52
CA GLN A 92 0.52 0.10 -4.99
C GLN A 92 -0.25 1.33 -4.51
N GLN A 93 -1.56 1.36 -4.75
CA GLN A 93 -2.39 2.55 -4.58
C GLN A 93 -3.81 2.16 -4.19
N ILE A 94 -4.44 3.01 -3.38
CA ILE A 94 -5.85 2.92 -3.01
C ILE A 94 -6.49 4.26 -3.32
N ASP A 95 -7.45 4.26 -4.24
CA ASP A 95 -8.22 5.43 -4.63
C ASP A 95 -9.61 5.38 -4.01
N LEU A 96 -9.98 6.46 -3.31
CA LEU A 96 -11.29 6.62 -2.70
C LEU A 96 -12.07 7.69 -3.45
N SER A 97 -13.27 7.35 -3.91
CA SER A 97 -14.14 8.35 -4.51
C SER A 97 -14.77 9.24 -3.43
N PRO A 98 -15.20 10.48 -3.75
CA PRO A 98 -15.84 11.36 -2.77
C PRO A 98 -17.08 10.75 -2.12
N LYS A 99 -17.69 9.72 -2.72
CA LYS A 99 -18.84 8.99 -2.16
C LYS A 99 -18.48 8.14 -0.94
N ALA A 100 -17.20 7.83 -0.73
CA ALA A 100 -16.73 7.07 0.43
C ALA A 100 -17.06 7.75 1.76
N VAL A 101 -17.22 9.09 1.78
CA VAL A 101 -17.63 9.84 2.98
C VAL A 101 -19.03 9.48 3.49
N ASN A 102 -19.86 8.82 2.67
CA ASN A 102 -21.17 8.33 3.07
C ASN A 102 -21.12 6.98 3.81
N MET A 103 -19.95 6.33 3.86
CA MET A 103 -19.73 5.07 4.57
C MET A 103 -19.24 5.35 6.00
N THR A 104 -19.52 4.43 6.92
CA THR A 104 -18.83 4.48 8.22
C THR A 104 -17.37 4.09 8.06
N GLU A 105 -16.51 4.51 9.00
CA GLU A 105 -15.08 4.14 8.97
C GLU A 105 -14.90 2.62 8.96
N SER A 106 -15.68 1.90 9.77
CA SER A 106 -15.65 0.44 9.79
C SER A 106 -16.03 -0.16 8.43
N ASP A 107 -17.13 0.29 7.83
CA ASP A 107 -17.56 -0.20 6.52
C ASP A 107 -16.51 0.09 5.44
N LEU A 108 -15.88 1.27 5.50
CA LEU A 108 -14.83 1.65 4.56
C LEU A 108 -13.59 0.76 4.71
N ILE A 109 -13.15 0.46 5.93
CA ILE A 109 -12.02 -0.44 6.18
C ILE A 109 -12.35 -1.85 5.67
N ASP A 110 -13.51 -2.38 6.01
CA ASP A 110 -13.96 -3.68 5.53
C ASP A 110 -14.05 -3.73 4.00
N GLU A 111 -14.40 -2.62 3.35
CA GLU A 111 -14.43 -2.51 1.90
C GLU A 111 -13.02 -2.51 1.31
N ILE A 112 -12.12 -1.69 1.84
CA ILE A 112 -10.72 -1.61 1.40
C ILE A 112 -10.04 -2.97 1.53
N LEU A 113 -10.21 -3.66 2.65
CA LEU A 113 -9.58 -4.96 2.86
C LEU A 113 -10.03 -6.00 1.83
N VAL A 114 -11.33 -6.05 1.53
CA VAL A 114 -11.87 -7.00 0.55
C VAL A 114 -11.41 -6.66 -0.87
N ILE A 115 -11.42 -5.38 -1.26
CA ILE A 115 -10.98 -4.98 -2.59
C ILE A 115 -9.47 -5.15 -2.74
N ALA A 116 -8.69 -4.92 -1.68
CA ALA A 116 -7.26 -5.17 -1.68
C ALA A 116 -6.93 -6.65 -1.83
N GLU A 117 -7.63 -7.54 -1.10
CA GLU A 117 -7.47 -8.99 -1.27
C GLU A 117 -7.76 -9.42 -2.70
N LEU A 118 -8.83 -8.90 -3.30
CA LEU A 118 -9.18 -9.18 -4.70
C LEU A 118 -8.12 -8.65 -5.67
N ALA A 119 -7.62 -7.44 -5.48
CA ALA A 119 -6.56 -6.88 -6.33
C ALA A 119 -5.26 -7.70 -6.23
N THR A 120 -4.87 -8.10 -5.02
CA THR A 120 -3.72 -8.99 -4.80
C THR A 120 -3.93 -10.36 -5.45
N GLN A 121 -5.14 -10.93 -5.34
CA GLN A 121 -5.44 -12.23 -5.94
C GLN A 121 -5.41 -12.16 -7.47
N ASP A 122 -5.98 -11.10 -8.05
CA ASP A 122 -5.98 -10.85 -9.49
C ASP A 122 -4.57 -10.72 -10.04
N ALA A 123 -3.74 -9.90 -9.39
CA ALA A 123 -2.33 -9.72 -9.74
C ALA A 123 -1.52 -11.03 -9.70
N ARG A 124 -1.71 -11.85 -8.66
CA ARG A 124 -1.03 -13.14 -8.53
C ARG A 124 -1.54 -14.17 -9.54
N SER A 125 -2.79 -14.06 -10.00
CA SER A 125 -3.33 -14.90 -11.07
C SER A 125 -2.73 -14.57 -12.45
N ALA A 126 -2.36 -13.30 -12.67
CA ALA A 126 -1.59 -12.93 -13.84
C ALA A 126 -0.16 -13.48 -13.76
N GLN A 127 0.45 -13.50 -12.56
CA GLN A 127 1.74 -14.17 -12.33
C GLN A 127 1.69 -15.66 -12.68
N TYR A 128 0.63 -16.37 -12.27
CA TYR A 128 0.39 -17.75 -12.68
C TYR A 128 0.40 -17.90 -14.20
N SER A 129 -0.34 -17.03 -14.91
CA SER A 129 -0.49 -17.12 -16.36
C SER A 129 0.83 -16.86 -17.10
N PHE A 130 1.58 -15.86 -16.65
CA PHE A 130 2.88 -15.53 -17.21
C PHE A 130 3.89 -16.67 -17.02
N MET A 131 3.96 -17.25 -15.82
CA MET A 131 4.87 -18.36 -15.54
C MET A 131 4.47 -19.63 -16.29
N LEU A 132 3.18 -19.94 -16.37
CA LEU A 132 2.67 -21.09 -17.13
C LEU A 132 3.05 -20.97 -18.61
N GLN A 133 2.85 -19.79 -19.20
CA GLN A 133 3.21 -19.53 -20.60
C GLN A 133 4.73 -19.62 -20.81
N GLY A 134 5.52 -19.02 -19.93
CA GLY A 134 6.99 -19.08 -20.01
C GLY A 134 7.53 -20.50 -19.89
N MET A 135 6.94 -21.35 -19.03
CA MET A 135 7.34 -22.76 -18.91
C MET A 135 6.92 -23.60 -20.14
N ARG A 136 5.73 -23.34 -20.69
CA ARG A 136 5.26 -23.94 -21.95
C ARG A 136 6.21 -23.70 -23.11
N GLU A 137 6.67 -22.46 -23.25
CA GLU A 137 7.61 -22.05 -24.32
C GLU A 137 8.97 -22.73 -24.19
N GLN A 138 9.37 -23.08 -22.96
CA GLN A 138 10.57 -23.86 -22.66
C GLN A 138 10.38 -25.38 -22.83
N GLY A 139 9.17 -25.83 -23.18
CA GLY A 139 8.84 -27.23 -23.43
C GLY A 139 8.52 -28.04 -22.16
N HIS A 140 8.21 -27.38 -21.05
CA HIS A 140 7.72 -28.07 -19.86
C HIS A 140 6.31 -28.64 -20.07
N ASP A 141 5.98 -29.69 -19.31
CA ASP A 141 4.66 -30.28 -19.31
C ASP A 141 3.65 -29.39 -18.55
N ASP A 142 2.52 -29.09 -19.22
CA ASP A 142 1.48 -28.23 -18.69
C ASP A 142 0.93 -28.70 -17.35
N PHE A 143 0.68 -30.00 -17.20
CA PHE A 143 0.05 -30.51 -15.99
C PHE A 143 0.99 -30.38 -14.80
N ALA A 144 2.26 -30.78 -14.99
CA ALA A 144 3.30 -30.62 -13.98
C ALA A 144 3.54 -29.15 -13.61
N THR A 145 3.56 -28.25 -14.60
CA THR A 145 3.71 -26.81 -14.35
C THR A 145 2.52 -26.26 -13.55
N ARG A 146 1.27 -26.57 -13.94
CA ARG A 146 0.10 -26.08 -13.20
C ARG A 146 0.10 -26.56 -11.75
N ASP A 147 0.45 -27.81 -11.50
CA ASP A 147 0.56 -28.35 -10.13
C ASP A 147 1.62 -27.61 -9.32
N PHE A 148 2.81 -27.38 -9.89
CA PHE A 148 3.89 -26.63 -9.25
C PHE A 148 3.47 -25.18 -8.92
N LEU A 149 2.86 -24.48 -9.87
CA LEU A 149 2.44 -23.09 -9.67
C LEU A 149 1.36 -22.98 -8.57
N THR A 150 0.43 -23.92 -8.51
CA THR A 150 -0.65 -23.89 -7.51
C THR A 150 -0.23 -24.43 -6.15
N ARG A 151 0.60 -25.47 -6.07
CA ARG A 151 0.97 -26.11 -4.79
C ARG A 151 2.24 -25.54 -4.16
N ASP A 152 3.28 -25.37 -4.95
CA ASP A 152 4.58 -24.90 -4.44
C ASP A 152 4.62 -23.37 -4.35
N LEU A 153 4.12 -22.68 -5.38
CA LEU A 153 4.11 -21.20 -5.41
C LEU A 153 2.81 -20.58 -4.86
N ASN A 154 1.79 -21.40 -4.57
CA ASN A 154 0.49 -20.94 -4.06
C ASN A 154 -0.14 -19.82 -4.93
N LEU A 155 0.08 -19.89 -6.24
CA LEU A 155 -0.50 -18.92 -7.17
C LEU A 155 -1.92 -19.34 -7.54
N PRO A 156 -2.90 -18.44 -7.36
CA PRO A 156 -4.28 -18.70 -7.77
C PRO A 156 -4.35 -18.77 -9.30
N THR A 157 -5.17 -19.67 -9.82
CA THR A 157 -5.48 -19.67 -11.25
C THR A 157 -6.38 -18.46 -11.60
N PRO A 158 -6.35 -17.94 -12.83
CA PRO A 158 -7.27 -16.87 -13.26
C PRO A 158 -8.74 -17.22 -13.01
N GLU A 159 -9.16 -18.45 -13.33
CA GLU A 159 -10.52 -18.92 -13.08
C GLU A 159 -10.89 -18.90 -11.58
N GLN A 160 -9.95 -19.19 -10.69
CA GLN A 160 -10.17 -19.10 -9.24
C GLN A 160 -10.27 -17.65 -8.78
N SER A 161 -9.48 -16.74 -9.35
CA SER A 161 -9.56 -15.30 -9.08
C SER A 161 -10.94 -14.75 -9.49
N ASP A 162 -11.37 -15.05 -10.72
CA ASP A 162 -12.66 -14.64 -11.25
C ASP A 162 -13.83 -15.22 -10.43
N ALA A 163 -13.75 -16.50 -10.05
CA ALA A 163 -14.77 -17.13 -9.22
C ALA A 163 -14.85 -16.51 -7.82
N ALA A 164 -13.71 -16.23 -7.18
CA ALA A 164 -13.66 -15.59 -5.87
C ALA A 164 -14.25 -14.17 -5.93
N ARG A 165 -13.87 -13.38 -6.93
CA ARG A 165 -14.44 -12.06 -7.19
C ARG A 165 -15.94 -12.12 -7.38
N ALA A 166 -16.43 -13.00 -8.25
CA ALA A 166 -17.86 -13.16 -8.50
C ALA A 166 -18.62 -13.58 -7.23
N GLN A 167 -18.07 -14.49 -6.44
CA GLN A 167 -18.68 -14.94 -5.18
C GLN A 167 -18.76 -13.81 -4.15
N ILE A 168 -17.67 -13.08 -3.94
CA ILE A 168 -17.64 -11.93 -3.02
C ILE A 168 -18.64 -10.88 -3.51
N PHE A 169 -18.66 -10.60 -4.81
CA PHE A 169 -19.53 -9.58 -5.34
C PHE A 169 -21.01 -9.97 -5.22
N ALA A 170 -21.35 -11.23 -5.48
CA ALA A 170 -22.70 -11.75 -5.31
C ALA A 170 -23.14 -11.77 -3.83
N THR A 171 -22.24 -12.14 -2.91
CA THR A 171 -22.59 -12.26 -1.49
C THR A 171 -22.70 -10.90 -0.81
N ARG A 172 -21.80 -9.96 -1.14
CA ARG A 172 -21.69 -8.65 -0.49
C ARG A 172 -22.57 -7.58 -1.14
N TYR A 173 -22.78 -7.61 -2.47
CA TYR A 173 -23.56 -6.60 -3.19
C TYR A 173 -24.79 -7.16 -3.91
N GLY A 174 -24.97 -8.49 -3.98
CA GLY A 174 -26.13 -9.11 -4.63
C GLY A 174 -27.44 -8.99 -3.83
N GLY A 175 -27.40 -8.44 -2.62
CA GLY A 175 -28.57 -8.22 -1.76
C GLY A 175 -29.28 -6.86 -1.94
N GLU A 176 -28.69 -5.94 -2.71
CA GLU A 176 -29.14 -4.55 -2.79
C GLU A 176 -29.27 -4.10 -4.23
N ASN A 177 -30.21 -4.73 -4.96
CA ASN A 177 -30.88 -4.22 -6.16
C ASN A 177 -32.08 -5.13 -6.48
N GLY A 178 -33.20 -4.90 -5.81
CA GLY A 178 -34.51 -5.50 -6.09
C GLY A 178 -35.61 -4.50 -5.80
#